data_AF-Q8NHH9-F1
#
_entry.id   AF-Q8NHH9-F1
#
_cell.length_a   1.000
_cell.length_b   1.000
_cell.length_c   1.000
_cell.angle_alpha   90.00
_cell.angle_beta   90.00
_cell.angle_gamma   90.00
#
_symmetry.space_group_name_H-M   'P 1'
#
loop_
_entity.id
_entity.type
_entity.pdbx_description
1 polymer ?
#
loop_
_entity_poly.entity_id
_entity_poly.type
_entity_poly.pdbx_seq_one_letter_code
_entity_poly.pdbx_strand_id
1 'polypeptide(L)'
;MAEGDEAARGQQPHQGLWRRRRTSDPSAAVNHVSSTTSLGENYEDDDLVNSDEVMKKPCPVQIVLAHEDDHNFELDEEALEQILLQEHIRDLNIVVVSVAGAFRKGKSFLLDFMLRYMYNKDSQSWIGGNNEPLTGFTWRGGCERETTGIQVWNEVFVIDRPNGTKVAVLLMDTQGAFDSQSTIKDCATVFALSTMTSSVQVYNLSQNIQEDDLQHLQLFTEYGRLAMEEIYQKPFQTLMFLIRDWSYPYEHSYGLEGGKQFLEKRLQVKQNQHEELQNVRKHIHNCFSNLGCFLLPHPGLKVATNPSFDGRLKDIDEDFKRELRNLVPLLLAPENLVEKEISGSKVTCRDLVEYFKAYIKIYQGEELPHPKSMLQATAEANNLAAVAGARDTYCKSMEQVCGGDKPYIAPSDLERKHLDLKEVAIKQFRSVKKMGGDEFCRRYQDQLEAEIEETYANFIKHNDGKNIFYAARTPATLFAVMFAMYIISGLTGFIGLNSIAVLCNLVMGLALIFLCTWAYVKYSGEFREIGTVIDQIAETLWEQVLKPLGDNLMEENIRQSVTNSIKAGLTDQVSHHARLKTD
;
A
#
# COMPACT_ATOMS: atom_id res chain seq x y z
N MET A 1 24.80 33.58 4.14
CA MET A 1 25.35 34.83 4.68
C MET A 1 24.33 35.37 5.66
N ALA A 2 24.72 35.45 6.94
CA ALA A 2 24.05 36.05 8.11
C ALA A 2 22.61 35.59 8.43
N GLU A 3 22.13 35.42 9.65
CA GLU A 3 22.61 35.41 11.05
C GLU A 3 21.33 35.00 11.83
N GLY A 4 21.39 34.03 12.74
CA GLY A 4 21.18 34.28 14.18
C GLY A 4 20.10 33.32 14.67
N ASP A 5 20.39 32.35 15.54
CA ASP A 5 20.75 32.38 16.97
C ASP A 5 19.55 32.18 17.90
N GLU A 6 19.68 31.09 18.66
CA GLU A 6 19.29 30.85 20.05
C GLU A 6 17.88 31.20 20.56
N ALA A 7 17.15 30.15 20.94
CA ALA A 7 16.64 30.02 22.32
C ALA A 7 16.36 28.56 22.67
N ALA A 8 17.14 28.05 23.64
CA ALA A 8 17.06 26.72 24.21
C ALA A 8 16.10 26.64 25.43
N ARG A 9 15.85 25.40 25.86
CA ARG A 9 15.20 24.90 27.11
C ARG A 9 13.68 24.72 27.00
N GLY A 10 13.09 23.57 27.26
CA GLY A 10 13.53 22.32 27.87
C GLY A 10 12.41 21.79 28.75
N GLN A 11 11.87 20.60 28.47
CA GLN A 11 11.14 19.76 29.44
C GLN A 11 10.96 18.34 28.86
N GLN A 12 11.46 17.35 29.60
CA GLN A 12 11.43 15.91 29.33
C GLN A 12 10.07 15.27 29.68
N PRO A 13 9.79 14.04 29.21
CA PRO A 13 8.45 13.44 29.18
C PRO A 13 8.14 12.56 30.41
N HIS A 14 6.89 12.56 30.86
CA HIS A 14 6.38 11.58 31.83
C HIS A 14 5.82 10.35 31.12
N GLN A 15 6.53 9.23 31.22
CA GLN A 15 6.01 7.87 30.97
C GLN A 15 5.19 7.41 32.17
N GLY A 16 3.94 6.99 31.94
CA GLY A 16 3.09 6.32 32.92
C GLY A 16 2.81 4.88 32.50
N LEU A 17 3.44 3.92 33.18
CA LEU A 17 3.20 2.49 33.05
C LEU A 17 1.79 2.11 33.53
N TRP A 18 0.99 1.46 32.69
CA TRP A 18 -0.17 0.68 33.12
C TRP A 18 0.10 -0.82 32.91
N ARG A 19 0.45 -1.50 34.01
CA ARG A 19 0.63 -2.95 34.11
C ARG A 19 -0.74 -3.64 34.24
N ARG A 20 -1.03 -4.54 33.30
CA ARG A 20 -2.09 -5.58 33.40
C ARG A 20 -1.93 -6.40 34.69
N ARG A 21 -3.03 -6.61 35.42
CA ARG A 21 -3.23 -7.77 36.30
C ARG A 21 -4.51 -8.50 35.88
N ARG A 22 -4.33 -9.73 35.38
CA ARG A 22 -5.36 -10.77 35.34
C ARG A 22 -5.52 -11.34 36.75
N THR A 23 -6.75 -11.52 37.20
CA THR A 23 -7.13 -12.57 38.15
C THR A 23 -8.44 -13.18 37.67
N SER A 24 -8.34 -14.47 37.36
CA SER A 24 -9.37 -15.45 37.11
C SER A 24 -10.28 -15.66 38.33
N ASP A 25 -11.56 -15.93 38.12
CA ASP A 25 -12.19 -17.12 38.70
C ASP A 25 -13.45 -17.57 37.93
N PRO A 26 -13.70 -18.89 37.80
CA PRO A 26 -14.77 -19.49 37.01
C PRO A 26 -15.93 -20.03 37.87
N SER A 27 -17.11 -20.22 37.27
CA SER A 27 -18.13 -21.27 37.55
C SER A 27 -19.54 -20.74 37.23
N ALA A 28 -20.21 -21.35 36.25
CA ALA A 28 -21.33 -22.29 36.43
C ALA A 28 -22.70 -21.57 36.39
N ALA A 29 -23.77 -22.06 35.79
CA ALA A 29 -24.02 -23.19 34.93
C ALA A 29 -25.39 -22.92 34.27
N VAL A 30 -25.56 -23.47 33.07
CA VAL A 30 -26.82 -23.57 32.32
C VAL A 30 -27.87 -24.31 33.16
N ASN A 31 -29.13 -23.85 33.15
CA ASN A 31 -30.30 -24.72 33.35
C ASN A 31 -31.57 -24.11 32.73
N HIS A 32 -32.00 -24.73 31.63
CA HIS A 32 -33.37 -24.72 31.12
C HIS A 32 -34.26 -25.52 32.09
N VAL A 33 -35.40 -24.96 32.52
CA VAL A 33 -36.54 -25.76 33.00
C VAL A 33 -37.84 -25.08 32.59
N SER A 34 -38.58 -25.74 31.72
CA SER A 34 -39.98 -25.51 31.40
C SER A 34 -40.87 -25.94 32.57
N SER A 35 -41.90 -25.18 32.90
CA SER A 35 -43.03 -25.68 33.67
C SER A 35 -44.35 -25.03 33.24
N THR A 36 -45.31 -25.92 33.10
CA THR A 36 -46.63 -25.82 32.49
C THR A 36 -47.73 -25.38 33.46
N THR A 37 -48.87 -25.01 32.85
CA THR A 37 -50.28 -25.23 33.27
C THR A 37 -50.96 -24.30 34.28
N SER A 38 -51.93 -23.52 33.79
CA SER A 38 -53.34 -23.34 34.25
C SER A 38 -53.93 -22.14 33.49
N LEU A 39 -55.19 -22.00 33.07
CA LEU A 39 -56.46 -22.74 33.09
C LEU A 39 -57.41 -21.96 32.15
N GLY A 40 -58.36 -22.62 31.48
CA GLY A 40 -59.69 -22.02 31.21
C GLY A 40 -60.00 -21.48 29.80
N GLU A 41 -60.39 -22.40 28.92
CA GLU A 41 -61.63 -22.44 28.11
C GLU A 41 -62.13 -21.25 27.24
N ASN A 42 -62.38 -21.63 25.97
CA ASN A 42 -63.35 -21.12 24.97
C ASN A 42 -62.98 -19.77 24.30
N TYR A 43 -62.83 -19.66 22.98
CA TYR A 43 -63.74 -20.05 21.89
C TYR A 43 -62.98 -20.20 20.55
N GLU A 44 -63.42 -21.17 19.73
CA GLU A 44 -63.06 -21.35 18.32
C GLU A 44 -63.68 -20.23 17.47
N ASP A 45 -62.90 -19.63 16.56
CA ASP A 45 -63.34 -19.49 15.17
C ASP A 45 -62.18 -19.07 14.26
N ASP A 46 -62.26 -19.61 13.04
CA ASP A 46 -61.39 -19.54 11.89
C ASP A 46 -60.77 -18.17 11.59
N ASP A 47 -59.50 -18.17 11.13
CA ASP A 47 -59.13 -17.53 9.86
C ASP A 47 -57.63 -17.73 9.54
N LEU A 48 -57.37 -18.73 8.70
CA LEU A 48 -56.13 -18.89 7.93
C LEU A 48 -56.10 -17.82 6.82
N VAL A 49 -55.47 -16.67 7.08
CA VAL A 49 -55.23 -15.64 6.06
C VAL A 49 -53.73 -15.48 5.82
N ASN A 50 -53.34 -15.97 4.64
CA ASN A 50 -52.22 -15.57 3.78
C ASN A 50 -51.18 -14.59 4.36
N SER A 51 -49.96 -15.10 4.57
CA SER A 51 -48.80 -14.39 5.11
C SER A 51 -48.01 -13.55 4.08
N ASP A 52 -48.51 -13.41 2.85
CA ASP A 52 -47.81 -12.74 1.75
C ASP A 52 -48.54 -11.44 1.39
N GLU A 53 -48.06 -10.31 1.95
CA GLU A 53 -48.33 -8.89 1.62
C GLU A 53 -48.57 -7.99 2.86
N VAL A 54 -47.63 -8.00 3.82
CA VAL A 54 -47.47 -6.82 4.69
C VAL A 54 -46.45 -5.91 4.02
N MET A 55 -46.92 -4.91 3.26
CA MET A 55 -46.04 -3.85 2.75
C MET A 55 -45.36 -3.16 3.94
N LYS A 56 -44.10 -3.53 4.20
CA LYS A 56 -43.27 -2.88 5.23
C LYS A 56 -43.16 -1.39 4.88
N LYS A 57 -43.42 -0.53 5.87
CA LYS A 57 -43.25 0.92 5.75
C LYS A 57 -41.84 1.24 5.22
N PRO A 58 -41.68 2.22 4.30
CA PRO A 58 -40.38 2.64 3.80
C PRO A 58 -39.41 2.99 4.93
N CYS A 59 -38.17 2.51 4.84
CA CYS A 59 -37.15 2.62 5.88
C CYS A 59 -35.74 2.64 5.28
N PRO A 60 -34.74 3.17 6.02
CA PRO A 60 -33.36 3.08 5.59
C PRO A 60 -32.88 1.63 5.68
N VAL A 61 -32.11 1.19 4.69
CA VAL A 61 -31.52 -0.15 4.63
C VAL A 61 -30.00 -0.01 4.54
N GLN A 62 -29.32 -0.70 5.44
CA GLN A 62 -27.85 -0.77 5.45
C GLN A 62 -27.41 -1.67 4.30
N ILE A 63 -26.62 -1.14 3.36
CA ILE A 63 -26.10 -1.91 2.23
C ILE A 63 -24.60 -2.18 2.35
N VAL A 64 -23.84 -1.30 3.00
CA VAL A 64 -22.42 -1.55 3.28
C VAL A 64 -22.21 -1.53 4.78
N LEU A 65 -21.87 -2.67 5.37
CA LEU A 65 -21.53 -2.79 6.78
C LEU A 65 -20.05 -2.47 6.97
N ALA A 66 -19.76 -1.59 7.93
CA ALA A 66 -18.41 -1.31 8.38
C ALA A 66 -18.21 -2.02 9.72
N HIS A 67 -17.42 -3.10 9.72
CA HIS A 67 -17.15 -3.88 10.92
C HIS A 67 -16.11 -3.14 11.77
N GLU A 68 -16.51 -2.74 12.98
CA GLU A 68 -15.68 -1.89 13.85
C GLU A 68 -14.46 -2.62 14.41
N ASP A 69 -14.54 -3.94 14.57
CA ASP A 69 -13.53 -4.75 15.24
C ASP A 69 -12.31 -5.05 14.36
N ASP A 70 -12.54 -5.30 13.07
CA ASP A 70 -11.50 -5.67 12.10
C ASP A 70 -11.27 -4.62 11.00
N HIS A 71 -12.07 -3.53 10.99
CA HIS A 71 -12.05 -2.46 9.99
C HIS A 71 -12.26 -2.97 8.55
N ASN A 72 -13.01 -4.08 8.41
CA ASN A 72 -13.41 -4.60 7.12
C ASN A 72 -14.79 -4.07 6.69
N PHE A 73 -15.00 -4.06 5.38
CA PHE A 73 -16.26 -3.65 4.76
C PHE A 73 -16.93 -4.84 4.10
N GLU A 74 -18.22 -5.00 4.32
CA GLU A 74 -19.05 -6.05 3.73
C GLU A 74 -20.24 -5.43 3.01
N LEU A 75 -20.58 -5.95 1.83
CA LEU A 75 -21.77 -5.57 1.10
C LEU A 75 -22.89 -6.55 1.44
N ASP A 76 -24.03 -6.04 1.91
CA ASP A 76 -25.26 -6.81 2.00
C ASP A 76 -25.86 -6.94 0.60
N GLU A 77 -25.37 -7.93 -0.14
CA GLU A 77 -25.80 -8.20 -1.52
C GLU A 77 -27.29 -8.50 -1.59
N GLU A 78 -27.83 -9.26 -0.65
CA GLU A 78 -29.25 -9.62 -0.62
C GLU A 78 -30.13 -8.39 -0.43
N ALA A 79 -29.78 -7.51 0.51
CA ALA A 79 -30.52 -6.27 0.74
C ALA A 79 -30.44 -5.32 -0.45
N LEU A 80 -29.26 -5.18 -1.08
CA LEU A 80 -29.09 -4.34 -2.26
C LEU A 80 -29.87 -4.87 -3.47
N GLU A 81 -29.85 -6.19 -3.70
CA GLU A 81 -30.58 -6.85 -4.78
C GLU A 81 -32.10 -6.73 -4.58
N GLN A 82 -32.60 -6.92 -3.37
CA GLN A 82 -34.02 -6.74 -3.04
C GLN A 82 -34.53 -5.32 -3.37
N ILE A 83 -33.65 -4.31 -3.26
CA ILE A 83 -33.98 -2.92 -3.57
C ILE A 83 -33.88 -2.67 -5.07
N LEU A 84 -32.74 -2.98 -5.71
CA LEU A 84 -32.43 -2.52 -7.07
C LEU A 84 -32.84 -3.49 -8.19
N LEU A 85 -33.09 -4.76 -7.90
CA LEU A 85 -33.49 -5.76 -8.90
C LEU A 85 -35.01 -5.97 -9.01
N GLN A 86 -35.81 -5.09 -8.40
CA GLN A 86 -37.26 -5.11 -8.53
C GLN A 86 -37.67 -4.94 -10.01
N GLU A 87 -38.65 -5.76 -10.45
CA GLU A 87 -39.00 -5.91 -11.87
C GLU A 87 -39.31 -4.59 -12.59
N HIS A 88 -39.93 -3.64 -11.89
CA HIS A 88 -40.37 -2.37 -12.45
C HIS A 88 -39.29 -1.29 -12.54
N ILE A 89 -38.11 -1.47 -11.92
CA ILE A 89 -37.01 -0.49 -11.93
C ILE A 89 -35.68 -1.04 -12.44
N ARG A 90 -35.47 -2.36 -12.44
CA ARG A 90 -34.15 -2.97 -12.66
C ARG A 90 -33.49 -2.57 -13.99
N ASP A 91 -34.30 -2.31 -15.01
CA ASP A 91 -33.87 -1.94 -16.37
C ASP A 91 -33.94 -0.42 -16.62
N LEU A 92 -34.29 0.39 -15.60
CA LEU A 92 -34.27 1.86 -15.70
C LEU A 92 -32.88 2.41 -15.40
N ASN A 93 -32.53 3.50 -16.07
CA ASN A 93 -31.34 4.29 -15.73
C ASN A 93 -31.50 4.87 -14.33
N ILE A 94 -30.42 4.84 -13.55
CA ILE A 94 -30.45 5.26 -12.14
C ILE A 94 -29.81 6.63 -11.93
N VAL A 95 -30.36 7.39 -11.00
CA VAL A 95 -29.85 8.66 -10.45
C VAL A 95 -29.57 8.40 -8.99
N VAL A 96 -28.34 8.63 -8.53
CA VAL A 96 -27.95 8.36 -7.15
C VAL A 96 -27.46 9.65 -6.52
N VAL A 97 -28.19 10.13 -5.51
CA VAL A 97 -27.83 11.32 -4.74
C VAL A 97 -27.27 10.88 -3.40
N SER A 98 -25.97 11.12 -3.19
CA SER A 98 -25.28 10.81 -1.94
C SER A 98 -24.99 12.06 -1.14
N VAL A 99 -25.05 11.97 0.18
CA VAL A 99 -24.57 13.02 1.10
C VAL A 99 -23.45 12.47 1.96
N ALA A 100 -22.22 12.95 1.74
CA ALA A 100 -21.05 12.59 2.54
C ALA A 100 -20.36 13.83 3.13
N GLY A 101 -19.60 13.62 4.21
CA GLY A 101 -18.90 14.68 4.92
C GLY A 101 -18.62 14.29 6.37
N ALA A 102 -18.14 15.24 7.17
CA ALA A 102 -17.83 14.98 8.57
C ALA A 102 -19.05 14.52 9.38
N PHE A 103 -18.81 13.70 10.41
CA PHE A 103 -19.85 13.25 11.34
C PHE A 103 -20.51 14.42 12.09
N ARG A 104 -21.78 14.23 12.48
CA ARG A 104 -22.60 15.23 13.22
C ARG A 104 -22.84 16.56 12.50
N LYS A 105 -22.72 16.61 11.18
CA LYS A 105 -22.99 17.82 10.38
C LYS A 105 -24.36 17.84 9.69
N GLY A 106 -25.30 17.03 10.16
CA GLY A 106 -26.70 17.04 9.71
C GLY A 106 -26.93 16.52 8.29
N LYS A 107 -26.26 15.43 7.90
CA LYS A 107 -26.41 14.77 6.59
C LYS A 107 -27.78 14.07 6.46
N SER A 108 -28.08 13.16 7.38
CA SER A 108 -29.35 12.43 7.46
C SER A 108 -30.54 13.38 7.62
N PHE A 109 -30.39 14.47 8.40
CA PHE A 109 -31.38 15.55 8.50
C PHE A 109 -31.70 16.21 7.15
N LEU A 110 -30.70 16.41 6.28
CA LEU A 110 -30.91 16.93 4.94
C LEU A 110 -31.61 15.90 4.04
N LEU A 111 -31.20 14.63 4.11
CA LEU A 111 -31.79 13.54 3.34
C LEU A 111 -33.27 13.33 3.66
N ASP A 112 -33.70 13.54 4.91
CA ASP A 112 -35.12 13.44 5.25
C ASP A 112 -35.97 14.54 4.60
N PHE A 113 -35.41 15.74 4.40
CA PHE A 113 -36.10 16.77 3.61
C PHE A 113 -36.13 16.43 2.12
N MET A 114 -35.10 15.75 1.61
CA MET A 114 -35.11 15.18 0.26
C MET A 114 -36.20 14.12 0.12
N LEU A 115 -36.36 13.22 1.09
CA LEU A 115 -37.45 12.25 1.12
C LEU A 115 -38.82 12.94 1.10
N ARG A 116 -39.04 13.97 1.93
CA ARG A 116 -40.28 14.75 1.91
C ARG A 116 -40.59 15.33 0.53
N TYR A 117 -39.57 15.86 -0.17
CA TYR A 117 -39.72 16.34 -1.55
C TYR A 117 -40.09 15.21 -2.51
N MET A 118 -39.41 14.06 -2.44
CA MET A 118 -39.68 12.93 -3.34
C MET A 118 -41.10 12.39 -3.19
N TYR A 119 -41.62 12.30 -1.95
CA TYR A 119 -43.00 11.86 -1.69
C TYR A 119 -44.06 12.92 -2.02
N ASN A 120 -43.72 14.22 -2.00
CA ASN A 120 -44.69 15.32 -2.14
C ASN A 120 -44.35 16.29 -3.28
N LYS A 121 -43.67 15.83 -4.33
CA LYS A 121 -43.09 16.66 -5.39
C LYS A 121 -44.08 17.62 -6.07
N ASP A 122 -45.34 17.20 -6.20
CA ASP A 122 -46.40 17.99 -6.87
C ASP A 122 -47.06 19.02 -5.92
N SER A 123 -46.68 19.02 -4.65
CA SER A 123 -47.21 19.93 -3.63
C SER A 123 -46.33 21.16 -3.46
N GLN A 124 -46.95 22.35 -3.53
CA GLN A 124 -46.27 23.61 -3.16
C GLN A 124 -45.81 23.64 -1.69
N SER A 125 -46.39 22.77 -0.85
CA SER A 125 -46.05 22.61 0.56
C SER A 125 -45.27 21.33 0.85
N TRP A 126 -44.49 20.81 -0.12
CA TRP A 126 -43.72 19.57 0.01
C TRP A 126 -42.81 19.52 1.24
N ILE A 127 -42.35 20.68 1.73
CA ILE A 127 -41.46 20.78 2.90
C ILE A 127 -42.10 20.22 4.19
N GLY A 128 -43.43 20.07 4.22
CA GLY A 128 -44.21 19.52 5.32
C GLY A 128 -44.95 20.56 6.17
N GLY A 129 -45.72 20.09 7.13
CA GLY A 129 -46.46 20.94 8.06
C GLY A 129 -45.60 21.48 9.22
N ASN A 130 -46.00 22.61 9.82
CA ASN A 130 -45.28 23.22 10.95
C ASN A 130 -45.14 22.34 12.20
N ASN A 131 -46.05 21.37 12.38
CA ASN A 131 -46.10 20.47 13.53
C ASN A 131 -45.73 19.02 13.18
N GLU A 132 -45.33 18.75 11.94
CA GLU A 132 -45.00 17.42 11.47
C GLU A 132 -43.52 17.09 11.76
N PRO A 133 -43.23 16.03 12.53
CA PRO A 133 -41.85 15.62 12.80
C PRO A 133 -41.17 15.12 11.52
N LEU A 134 -39.85 15.28 11.44
CA LEU A 134 -39.06 14.82 10.31
C LEU A 134 -38.68 13.36 10.54
N THR A 135 -39.03 12.49 9.60
CA THR A 135 -38.81 11.04 9.68
C THR A 135 -38.23 10.52 8.39
N GLY A 136 -37.30 9.59 8.47
CA GLY A 136 -36.67 8.98 7.33
C GLY A 136 -35.46 8.17 7.77
N PHE A 137 -34.28 8.59 7.33
CA PHE A 137 -33.01 8.11 7.85
C PHE A 137 -32.91 8.44 9.34
N THR A 138 -32.27 7.58 10.12
CA THR A 138 -32.11 7.84 11.56
C THR A 138 -31.18 9.03 11.77
N TRP A 139 -31.69 10.07 12.44
CA TRP A 139 -30.89 11.21 12.86
C TRP A 139 -31.25 11.60 14.30
N ARG A 140 -30.24 12.03 15.05
CA ARG A 140 -30.40 12.53 16.42
C ARG A 140 -29.37 13.59 16.75
N GLY A 141 -29.60 14.36 17.81
CA GLY A 141 -28.57 15.19 18.47
C GLY A 141 -27.46 14.35 19.14
N GLY A 142 -26.49 15.00 19.79
CA GLY A 142 -25.38 14.35 20.49
C GLY A 142 -24.01 14.48 19.81
N CYS A 143 -22.97 13.94 20.46
CA CYS A 143 -21.60 13.93 19.97
C CYS A 143 -21.20 12.61 19.28
N GLU A 144 -21.85 11.50 19.60
CA GLU A 144 -21.54 10.19 19.05
C GLU A 144 -22.10 9.99 17.64
N ARG A 145 -21.40 9.18 16.84
CA ARG A 145 -21.85 8.78 15.50
C ARG A 145 -23.18 8.03 15.55
N GLU A 146 -23.90 8.08 14.43
CA GLU A 146 -25.18 7.39 14.27
C GLU A 146 -25.16 6.44 13.07
N THR A 147 -24.92 6.98 11.88
CA THR A 147 -24.78 6.19 10.65
C THR A 147 -23.40 5.56 10.59
N THR A 148 -23.34 4.23 10.44
CA THR A 148 -22.13 3.46 10.09
C THR A 148 -22.23 3.00 8.64
N GLY A 149 -21.10 2.83 7.94
CA GLY A 149 -21.07 2.38 6.54
C GLY A 149 -21.90 3.22 5.56
N ILE A 150 -22.73 2.56 4.74
CA ILE A 150 -23.62 3.21 3.75
C ILE A 150 -25.04 2.66 3.88
N GLN A 151 -26.00 3.58 3.97
CA GLN A 151 -27.44 3.30 3.96
C GLN A 151 -28.10 3.88 2.72
N VAL A 152 -29.11 3.18 2.22
CA VAL A 152 -29.97 3.66 1.14
C VAL A 152 -31.42 3.61 1.56
N TRP A 153 -32.26 4.41 0.92
CA TRP A 153 -33.70 4.30 1.10
C TRP A 153 -34.23 3.06 0.34
N ASN A 154 -35.07 2.24 0.98
CA ASN A 154 -35.57 1.00 0.38
C ASN A 154 -36.58 1.21 -0.75
N GLU A 155 -37.24 2.37 -0.80
CA GLU A 155 -38.16 2.74 -1.88
C GLU A 155 -37.43 3.58 -2.93
N VAL A 156 -37.23 3.00 -4.12
CA VAL A 156 -36.60 3.70 -5.25
C VAL A 156 -37.66 4.47 -6.02
N PHE A 157 -37.49 5.79 -6.14
CA PHE A 157 -38.52 6.64 -6.76
C PHE A 157 -38.41 6.61 -8.28
N VAL A 158 -39.50 6.32 -8.98
CA VAL A 158 -39.56 6.41 -10.45
C VAL A 158 -40.06 7.79 -10.85
N ILE A 159 -39.24 8.55 -11.58
CA ILE A 159 -39.54 9.92 -12.00
C ILE A 159 -39.59 10.03 -13.52
N ASP A 160 -40.69 10.59 -14.04
CA ASP A 160 -40.80 10.98 -15.45
C ASP A 160 -40.01 12.26 -15.70
N ARG A 161 -39.05 12.19 -16.63
CA ARG A 161 -38.25 13.35 -17.04
C ARG A 161 -38.98 14.17 -18.10
N PRO A 162 -38.63 15.46 -18.27
CA PRO A 162 -39.23 16.31 -19.30
C PRO A 162 -39.07 15.79 -20.74
N ASN A 163 -38.07 14.92 -21.00
CA ASN A 163 -37.84 14.29 -22.29
C ASN A 163 -38.70 13.02 -22.54
N GLY A 164 -39.60 12.66 -21.61
CA GLY A 164 -40.48 11.49 -21.69
C GLY A 164 -39.84 10.16 -21.25
N THR A 165 -38.58 10.15 -20.81
CA THR A 165 -37.93 8.96 -20.26
C THR A 165 -38.19 8.83 -18.75
N LYS A 166 -38.19 7.60 -18.24
CA LYS A 166 -38.27 7.31 -16.81
C LYS A 166 -36.90 7.01 -16.25
N VAL A 167 -36.63 7.52 -15.05
CA VAL A 167 -35.40 7.23 -14.30
C VAL A 167 -35.73 6.80 -12.89
N ALA A 168 -34.89 5.94 -12.32
CA ALA A 168 -34.95 5.52 -10.92
C ALA A 168 -34.08 6.46 -10.08
N VAL A 169 -34.58 6.95 -8.95
CA VAL A 169 -33.84 7.86 -8.04
C VAL A 169 -33.60 7.17 -6.70
N LEU A 170 -32.33 7.03 -6.33
CA LEU A 170 -31.86 6.45 -5.08
C LEU A 170 -31.21 7.53 -4.21
N LEU A 171 -31.62 7.58 -2.94
CA LEU A 171 -30.99 8.44 -1.92
C LEU A 171 -30.06 7.61 -1.04
N MET A 172 -28.84 8.11 -0.81
CA MET A 172 -27.79 7.41 -0.09
C MET A 172 -27.21 8.26 1.05
N ASP A 173 -27.35 7.77 2.28
CA ASP A 173 -26.69 8.31 3.47
C ASP A 173 -25.38 7.57 3.72
N THR A 174 -24.35 8.30 4.14
CA THR A 174 -23.04 7.72 4.45
C THR A 174 -22.66 7.98 5.89
N GLN A 175 -21.81 7.11 6.43
CA GLN A 175 -21.10 7.40 7.67
C GLN A 175 -20.39 8.75 7.57
N GLY A 176 -20.39 9.47 8.69
CA GLY A 176 -19.62 10.70 8.80
C GLY A 176 -18.14 10.41 8.94
N ALA A 177 -17.32 11.07 8.12
CA ALA A 177 -15.86 10.95 8.23
C ALA A 177 -15.35 11.55 9.55
N PHE A 178 -14.18 11.09 9.99
CA PHE A 178 -13.39 11.61 11.11
C PHE A 178 -14.06 11.48 12.49
N ASP A 179 -14.81 10.42 12.72
CA ASP A 179 -15.24 10.06 14.07
C ASP A 179 -14.07 9.47 14.90
N SER A 180 -14.31 9.18 16.17
CA SER A 180 -13.30 8.67 17.11
C SER A 180 -13.00 7.17 16.98
N GLN A 181 -13.76 6.43 16.17
CA GLN A 181 -13.75 4.97 16.10
C GLN A 181 -13.30 4.44 14.74
N SER A 182 -13.37 5.26 13.69
CA SER A 182 -13.01 4.90 12.33
C SER A 182 -11.61 5.34 11.93
N THR A 183 -10.96 4.50 11.14
CA THR A 183 -9.65 4.79 10.56
C THR A 183 -9.77 5.72 9.34
N ILE A 184 -8.63 6.23 8.87
CA ILE A 184 -8.56 6.98 7.60
C ILE A 184 -8.93 6.07 6.42
N LYS A 185 -8.55 4.78 6.47
CA LYS A 185 -8.98 3.77 5.49
C LYS A 185 -10.50 3.70 5.47
N ASP A 186 -11.14 3.63 6.63
CA ASP A 186 -12.60 3.50 6.72
C ASP A 186 -13.31 4.69 6.09
N CYS A 187 -12.88 5.91 6.46
CA CYS A 187 -13.43 7.14 5.91
C CYS A 187 -13.23 7.23 4.40
N ALA A 188 -12.02 6.86 3.91
CA ALA A 188 -11.69 6.88 2.50
C ALA A 188 -12.52 5.86 1.70
N THR A 189 -12.71 4.64 2.22
CA THR A 189 -13.50 3.60 1.57
C THR A 189 -14.97 4.01 1.45
N VAL A 190 -15.60 4.50 2.53
CA VAL A 190 -17.00 4.96 2.50
C VAL A 190 -17.17 6.14 1.53
N PHE A 191 -16.26 7.12 1.57
CA PHE A 191 -16.34 8.27 0.70
C PHE A 191 -16.09 7.90 -0.78
N ALA A 192 -15.11 7.04 -1.04
CA ALA A 192 -14.80 6.58 -2.39
C ALA A 192 -15.94 5.76 -2.98
N LEU A 193 -16.48 4.77 -2.24
CA LEU A 193 -17.63 3.97 -2.67
C LEU A 193 -18.85 4.85 -2.97
N SER A 194 -19.18 5.78 -2.09
CA SER A 194 -20.31 6.70 -2.31
C SER A 194 -20.10 7.62 -3.50
N THR A 195 -18.88 8.09 -3.74
CA THR A 195 -18.56 8.96 -4.89
C THR A 195 -18.55 8.18 -6.21
N MET A 196 -18.00 6.95 -6.23
CA MET A 196 -17.96 6.11 -7.43
C MET A 196 -19.34 5.65 -7.87
N THR A 197 -20.26 5.42 -6.94
CA THR A 197 -21.62 4.93 -7.21
C THR A 197 -22.63 6.07 -7.38
N SER A 198 -22.38 7.26 -6.83
CA SER A 198 -23.26 8.41 -7.01
C SER A 198 -23.10 9.12 -8.35
N SER A 199 -24.20 9.71 -8.85
CA SER A 199 -24.15 10.68 -9.96
C SER A 199 -24.07 12.12 -9.45
N VAL A 200 -24.61 12.36 -8.26
CA VAL A 200 -24.49 13.61 -7.51
C VAL A 200 -23.97 13.33 -6.12
N GLN A 201 -22.74 13.77 -5.85
CA GLN A 201 -22.13 13.74 -4.53
C GLN A 201 -22.32 15.10 -3.84
N VAL A 202 -23.09 15.14 -2.77
CA VAL A 202 -23.22 16.33 -1.92
C VAL A 202 -22.17 16.25 -0.82
N TYR A 203 -21.15 17.10 -0.92
CA TYR A 203 -20.11 17.20 0.10
C TYR A 203 -20.52 18.23 1.16
N ASN A 204 -21.00 17.72 2.29
CA ASN A 204 -21.59 18.50 3.37
C ASN A 204 -20.50 18.97 4.35
N LEU A 205 -20.16 20.26 4.25
CA LEU A 205 -19.14 20.95 5.04
C LEU A 205 -19.76 21.92 6.04
N SER A 206 -18.98 22.31 7.05
CA SER A 206 -19.44 23.18 8.13
C SER A 206 -18.71 24.53 8.05
N GLN A 207 -19.49 25.61 7.97
CA GLN A 207 -19.11 27.02 7.95
C GLN A 207 -18.28 27.49 6.75
N ASN A 208 -17.27 26.75 6.30
CA ASN A 208 -16.33 27.18 5.28
C ASN A 208 -15.79 26.00 4.46
N ILE A 209 -15.01 26.30 3.42
CA ILE A 209 -14.13 25.33 2.74
C ILE A 209 -12.71 25.60 3.23
N GLN A 210 -12.17 24.69 4.01
CA GLN A 210 -10.79 24.72 4.51
C GLN A 210 -9.87 23.92 3.57
N GLU A 211 -8.55 24.04 3.73
CA GLU A 211 -7.63 23.29 2.86
C GLU A 211 -7.54 21.81 3.21
N ASP A 212 -7.70 21.44 4.48
CA ASP A 212 -7.82 20.05 4.90
C ASP A 212 -9.08 19.40 4.28
N ASP A 213 -10.20 20.12 4.15
CA ASP A 213 -11.38 19.62 3.41
C ASP A 213 -11.01 19.25 1.96
N LEU A 214 -10.24 20.10 1.28
CA LEU A 214 -9.82 19.88 -0.10
C LEU A 214 -8.77 18.76 -0.21
N GLN A 215 -7.85 18.66 0.74
CA GLN A 215 -6.86 17.58 0.81
C GLN A 215 -7.52 16.22 1.09
N HIS A 216 -8.51 16.16 1.99
CA HIS A 216 -9.29 14.95 2.25
C HIS A 216 -10.10 14.54 1.02
N LEU A 217 -10.77 15.51 0.37
CA LEU A 217 -11.48 15.24 -0.88
C LEU A 217 -10.53 14.71 -1.96
N GLN A 218 -9.33 15.29 -2.11
CA GLN A 218 -8.32 14.79 -3.03
C GLN A 218 -7.93 13.34 -2.70
N LEU A 219 -7.64 13.04 -1.44
CA LEU A 219 -7.26 11.69 -1.00
C LEU A 219 -8.36 10.68 -1.32
N PHE A 220 -9.62 10.98 -0.98
CA PHE A 220 -10.73 10.05 -1.16
C PHE A 220 -11.09 9.86 -2.64
N THR A 221 -11.00 10.91 -3.45
CA THR A 221 -11.27 10.83 -4.89
C THR A 221 -10.17 10.12 -5.65
N GLU A 222 -8.90 10.27 -5.26
CA GLU A 222 -7.80 9.49 -5.83
C GLU A 222 -7.91 8.02 -5.41
N TYR A 223 -8.28 7.73 -4.16
CA TYR A 223 -8.54 6.36 -3.71
C TYR A 223 -9.70 5.70 -4.46
N GLY A 224 -10.75 6.45 -4.79
CA GLY A 224 -11.80 6.02 -5.71
C GLY A 224 -11.28 5.77 -7.12
N ARG A 225 -10.50 6.71 -7.67
CA ARG A 225 -9.96 6.62 -9.03
C ARG A 225 -9.06 5.40 -9.23
N LEU A 226 -8.24 5.03 -8.24
CA LEU A 226 -7.39 3.83 -8.31
C LEU A 226 -8.19 2.52 -8.40
N ALA A 227 -9.41 2.49 -7.89
CA ALA A 227 -10.30 1.33 -7.98
C ALA A 227 -11.05 1.26 -9.33
N MET A 228 -10.97 2.32 -10.15
CA MET A 228 -11.58 2.38 -11.46
C MET A 228 -10.54 2.08 -12.55
N GLU A 229 -11.01 1.53 -13.67
CA GLU A 229 -10.16 1.31 -14.84
C GLU A 229 -9.56 2.63 -15.38
N GLU A 230 -8.46 2.55 -16.13
CA GLU A 230 -7.82 3.73 -16.72
C GLU A 230 -8.76 4.43 -17.73
N ILE A 231 -9.46 5.46 -17.24
CA ILE A 231 -10.41 6.24 -18.04
C ILE A 231 -9.74 7.54 -18.52
N TYR A 232 -9.80 7.81 -19.83
CA TYR A 232 -9.34 9.08 -20.42
C TYR A 232 -10.25 10.27 -20.10
N GLN A 233 -11.47 10.00 -19.67
CA GLN A 233 -12.47 10.98 -19.27
C GLN A 233 -12.42 11.24 -17.76
N LYS A 234 -13.19 12.23 -17.29
CA LYS A 234 -13.32 12.48 -15.85
C LYS A 234 -14.08 11.32 -15.19
N PRO A 235 -13.60 10.76 -14.07
CA PRO A 235 -14.19 9.58 -13.45
C PRO A 235 -15.58 9.84 -12.82
N PHE A 236 -15.84 11.07 -12.37
CA PHE A 236 -17.06 11.41 -11.63
C PHE A 236 -17.87 12.52 -12.31
N GLN A 237 -19.16 12.55 -11.99
CA GLN A 237 -20.11 13.49 -12.58
C GLN A 237 -20.20 14.79 -11.75
N THR A 238 -21.16 14.91 -10.85
CA THR A 238 -21.42 16.18 -10.13
C THR A 238 -20.98 16.11 -8.68
N LEU A 239 -20.17 17.08 -8.26
CA LEU A 239 -19.88 17.36 -6.85
C LEU A 239 -20.53 18.69 -6.44
N MET A 240 -21.39 18.65 -5.42
CA MET A 240 -22.02 19.83 -4.83
C MET A 240 -21.44 20.10 -3.44
N PHE A 241 -20.66 21.17 -3.29
CA PHE A 241 -20.21 21.65 -1.99
C PHE A 241 -21.38 22.31 -1.25
N LEU A 242 -21.91 21.64 -0.22
CA LEU A 242 -22.95 22.21 0.62
C LEU A 242 -22.32 22.76 1.89
N ILE A 243 -22.27 24.09 2.01
CA ILE A 243 -21.69 24.77 3.17
C ILE A 243 -22.80 25.06 4.17
N ARG A 244 -22.82 24.31 5.26
CA ARG A 244 -23.75 24.48 6.37
C ARG A 244 -23.32 25.66 7.24
N ASP A 245 -24.27 26.32 7.89
CA ASP A 245 -23.99 27.40 8.86
C ASP A 245 -23.15 28.55 8.27
N TRP A 246 -23.37 28.87 6.99
CA TRP A 246 -22.70 29.99 6.34
C TRP A 246 -23.01 31.28 7.10
N SER A 247 -21.97 32.00 7.51
CA SER A 247 -22.08 33.15 8.42
C SER A 247 -21.80 34.50 7.75
N TYR A 248 -21.48 34.51 6.45
CA TYR A 248 -21.04 35.71 5.72
C TYR A 248 -21.96 36.03 4.52
N PRO A 249 -23.30 36.12 4.69
CA PRO A 249 -24.22 36.42 3.58
C PRO A 249 -23.97 37.80 2.94
N TYR A 250 -23.29 38.69 3.65
CA TYR A 250 -22.90 40.02 3.17
C TYR A 250 -21.69 40.01 2.22
N GLU A 251 -20.88 38.94 2.21
CA GLU A 251 -19.80 38.75 1.23
C GLU A 251 -20.26 37.89 0.05
N HIS A 252 -20.90 36.76 0.36
CA HIS A 252 -21.51 35.86 -0.61
C HIS A 252 -22.89 35.47 -0.10
N SER A 253 -23.93 35.82 -0.86
CA SER A 253 -25.32 35.58 -0.47
C SER A 253 -25.60 34.09 -0.28
N TYR A 254 -26.62 33.76 0.50
CA TYR A 254 -27.09 32.37 0.57
C TYR A 254 -27.53 31.84 -0.80
N GLY A 255 -27.56 30.52 -0.94
CA GLY A 255 -28.01 29.84 -2.15
C GLY A 255 -26.89 29.49 -3.13
N LEU A 256 -27.31 29.13 -4.35
CA LEU A 256 -26.43 28.66 -5.43
C LEU A 256 -25.56 29.76 -6.03
N GLU A 257 -26.10 30.98 -6.21
CA GLU A 257 -25.39 32.08 -6.86
C GLU A 257 -24.18 32.54 -6.03
N GLY A 258 -24.38 32.80 -4.74
CA GLY A 258 -23.29 33.15 -3.83
C GLY A 258 -22.31 31.98 -3.64
N GLY A 259 -22.82 30.75 -3.59
CA GLY A 259 -21.99 29.54 -3.54
C GLY A 259 -21.08 29.39 -4.75
N LYS A 260 -21.58 29.62 -5.96
CA LYS A 260 -20.77 29.58 -7.18
C LYS A 260 -19.61 30.59 -7.14
N GLN A 261 -19.89 31.84 -6.77
CA GLN A 261 -18.85 32.88 -6.66
C GLN A 261 -17.81 32.54 -5.58
N PHE A 262 -18.28 32.03 -4.43
CA PHE A 262 -17.41 31.60 -3.35
C PHE A 262 -16.51 30.43 -3.75
N LEU A 263 -17.07 29.41 -4.41
CA LEU A 263 -16.34 28.24 -4.87
C LEU A 263 -15.33 28.60 -5.97
N GLU A 264 -15.71 29.42 -6.95
CA GLU A 264 -14.80 29.90 -7.99
C GLU A 264 -13.58 30.58 -7.37
N LYS A 265 -13.77 31.43 -6.37
CA LYS A 265 -12.67 32.08 -5.64
C LYS A 265 -11.80 31.09 -4.87
N ARG A 266 -12.39 30.04 -4.27
CA ARG A 266 -11.68 29.03 -3.48
C ARG A 266 -10.88 28.05 -4.32
N LEU A 267 -11.42 27.61 -5.46
CA LEU A 267 -10.79 26.65 -6.37
C LEU A 267 -9.96 27.32 -7.49
N GLN A 268 -9.92 28.64 -7.57
CA GLN A 268 -9.08 29.36 -8.53
C GLN A 268 -7.61 28.97 -8.38
N VAL A 269 -7.05 28.37 -9.44
CA VAL A 269 -5.62 28.09 -9.58
C VAL A 269 -4.91 29.38 -9.96
N LYS A 270 -4.03 29.87 -9.09
CA LYS A 270 -3.23 31.08 -9.32
C LYS A 270 -1.76 30.69 -9.44
N GLN A 271 -1.03 31.31 -10.36
CA GLN A 271 0.40 31.02 -10.57
C GLN A 271 1.28 31.35 -9.36
N ASN A 272 0.84 32.28 -8.49
CA ASN A 272 1.55 32.65 -7.27
C ASN A 272 1.22 31.73 -6.07
N GLN A 273 0.33 30.75 -6.22
CA GLN A 273 0.08 29.75 -5.18
C GLN A 273 1.22 28.74 -5.16
N HIS A 274 1.52 28.21 -3.97
CA HIS A 274 2.41 27.07 -3.83
C HIS A 274 1.91 25.88 -4.67
N GLU A 275 2.83 25.10 -5.22
CA GLU A 275 2.52 24.00 -6.15
C GLU A 275 1.53 22.99 -5.53
N GLU A 276 1.70 22.67 -4.25
CA GLU A 276 0.79 21.81 -3.48
C GLU A 276 -0.68 22.26 -3.58
N LEU A 277 -0.95 23.56 -3.37
CA LEU A 277 -2.29 24.13 -3.43
C LEU A 277 -2.87 24.11 -4.85
N GLN A 278 -2.02 24.28 -5.86
CA GLN A 278 -2.43 24.18 -7.25
C GLN A 278 -2.80 22.75 -7.62
N ASN A 279 -2.01 21.76 -7.14
CA ASN A 279 -2.21 20.36 -7.45
C ASN A 279 -3.53 19.84 -6.89
N VAL A 280 -3.86 20.18 -5.64
CA VAL A 280 -5.17 19.86 -5.02
C VAL A 280 -6.34 20.36 -5.89
N ARG A 281 -6.30 21.62 -6.31
CA ARG A 281 -7.36 22.24 -7.14
C ARG A 281 -7.46 21.63 -8.53
N LYS A 282 -6.32 21.43 -9.21
CA LYS A 282 -6.27 20.78 -10.53
C LYS A 282 -6.84 19.37 -10.46
N HIS A 283 -6.51 18.62 -9.40
CA HIS A 283 -7.04 17.28 -9.15
C HIS A 283 -8.57 17.27 -9.07
N ILE A 284 -9.16 18.12 -8.22
CA ILE A 284 -10.62 18.21 -8.07
C ILE A 284 -11.29 18.56 -9.42
N HIS A 285 -10.73 19.51 -10.18
CA HIS A 285 -11.24 19.85 -11.51
C HIS A 285 -11.15 18.70 -12.51
N ASN A 286 -10.18 17.81 -12.39
CA ASN A 286 -10.01 16.64 -13.26
C ASN A 286 -10.88 15.45 -12.84
N CYS A 287 -11.25 15.35 -11.56
CA CYS A 287 -12.09 14.27 -11.05
C CYS A 287 -13.58 14.44 -11.42
N PHE A 288 -14.11 15.67 -11.38
CA PHE A 288 -15.55 15.91 -11.53
C PHE A 288 -15.90 16.69 -12.80
N SER A 289 -16.95 16.25 -13.49
CA SER A 289 -17.52 16.89 -14.68
C SER A 289 -18.19 18.22 -14.35
N ASN A 290 -18.90 18.28 -13.22
CA ASN A 290 -19.59 19.48 -12.75
C ASN A 290 -19.26 19.74 -11.27
N LEU A 291 -18.99 21.01 -10.94
CA LEU A 291 -18.74 21.48 -9.59
C LEU A 291 -19.77 22.56 -9.25
N GLY A 292 -20.56 22.32 -8.22
CA GLY A 292 -21.51 23.28 -7.67
C GLY A 292 -21.18 23.63 -6.22
N CYS A 293 -21.69 24.76 -5.74
CA CYS A 293 -21.65 25.08 -4.32
C CYS A 293 -22.93 25.79 -3.91
N PHE A 294 -23.45 25.41 -2.74
CA PHE A 294 -24.64 26.01 -2.16
C PHE A 294 -24.33 26.45 -0.73
N LEU A 295 -24.61 27.72 -0.41
CA LEU A 295 -24.40 28.29 0.92
C LEU A 295 -25.71 28.27 1.71
N LEU A 296 -25.75 27.47 2.77
CA LEU A 296 -26.94 27.30 3.60
C LEU A 296 -26.75 28.05 4.93
N PRO A 297 -27.73 28.85 5.40
CA PRO A 297 -27.66 29.53 6.69
C PRO A 297 -27.67 28.53 7.86
N HIS A 298 -27.47 29.04 9.07
CA HIS A 298 -27.66 28.25 10.29
C HIS A 298 -29.17 27.94 10.50
N PRO A 299 -29.56 26.71 10.90
CA PRO A 299 -30.98 26.32 11.05
C PRO A 299 -31.69 26.90 12.30
N GLY A 300 -31.00 27.75 13.06
CA GLY A 300 -31.43 28.24 14.37
C GLY A 300 -30.88 27.43 15.56
N LEU A 301 -30.71 28.10 16.71
CA LEU A 301 -30.11 27.50 17.91
C LEU A 301 -30.95 26.34 18.46
N LYS A 302 -32.28 26.40 18.33
CA LYS A 302 -33.17 25.30 18.75
C LYS A 302 -32.82 23.99 18.07
N VAL A 303 -32.54 24.01 16.77
CA VAL A 303 -32.17 22.81 16.00
C VAL A 303 -30.82 22.27 16.46
N ALA A 304 -29.86 23.15 16.76
CA ALA A 304 -28.51 22.77 17.11
C ALA A 304 -28.37 22.25 18.56
N THR A 305 -29.12 22.81 19.52
CA THR A 305 -28.87 22.57 20.95
C THR A 305 -30.00 21.88 21.70
N ASN A 306 -31.23 21.83 21.15
CA ASN A 306 -32.35 21.24 21.87
C ASN A 306 -32.37 19.71 21.67
N PRO A 307 -32.20 18.90 22.74
CA PRO A 307 -32.25 17.44 22.64
C PRO A 307 -33.63 16.91 22.25
N SER A 308 -34.70 17.68 22.49
CA SER A 308 -36.08 17.30 22.18
C SER A 308 -36.55 17.76 20.79
N PHE A 309 -35.65 18.30 19.97
CA PHE A 309 -35.98 18.70 18.60
C PHE A 309 -36.22 17.48 17.72
N ASP A 310 -37.38 17.43 17.07
CA ASP A 310 -37.88 16.31 16.27
C ASP A 310 -38.08 16.68 14.79
N GLY A 311 -37.46 17.77 14.32
CA GLY A 311 -37.48 18.15 12.90
C GLY A 311 -38.65 19.02 12.47
N ARG A 312 -39.53 19.42 13.40
CA ARG A 312 -40.67 20.29 13.12
C ARG A 312 -40.25 21.68 12.60
N LEU A 313 -40.88 22.13 11.52
CA LEU A 313 -40.52 23.37 10.82
C LEU A 313 -40.72 24.65 11.65
N LYS A 314 -41.60 24.63 12.66
CA LYS A 314 -41.84 25.80 13.53
C LYS A 314 -40.61 26.19 14.37
N ASP A 315 -39.70 25.25 14.59
CA ASP A 315 -38.50 25.44 15.39
C ASP A 315 -37.24 25.68 14.55
N ILE A 316 -37.40 25.75 13.21
CA ILE A 316 -36.34 26.02 12.24
C ILE A 316 -36.44 27.47 11.75
N ASP A 317 -35.31 28.15 11.66
CA ASP A 317 -35.22 29.54 11.18
C ASP A 317 -35.77 29.71 9.75
N GLU A 318 -36.43 30.85 9.49
CA GLU A 318 -37.10 31.13 8.21
C GLU A 318 -36.13 31.22 7.02
N ASP A 319 -34.95 31.81 7.22
CA ASP A 319 -33.92 31.89 6.18
C ASP A 319 -33.46 30.49 5.75
N PHE A 320 -33.28 29.58 6.72
CA PHE A 320 -32.95 28.18 6.43
C PHE A 320 -34.05 27.49 5.63
N LYS A 321 -35.31 27.67 6.03
CA LYS A 321 -36.45 27.08 5.31
C LYS A 321 -36.56 27.62 3.88
N ARG A 322 -36.31 28.92 3.66
CA ARG A 322 -36.31 29.52 2.33
C ARG A 322 -35.23 28.91 1.44
N GLU A 323 -34.01 28.83 1.93
CA GLU A 323 -32.90 28.28 1.12
C GLU A 323 -33.02 26.77 0.93
N LEU A 324 -33.57 26.04 1.91
CA LEU A 324 -33.88 24.62 1.76
C LEU A 324 -34.91 24.38 0.65
N ARG A 325 -35.90 25.28 0.48
CA ARG A 325 -36.86 25.24 -0.64
C ARG A 325 -36.20 25.42 -2.01
N ASN A 326 -35.03 26.04 -2.07
CA ASN A 326 -34.25 26.18 -3.29
C ASN A 326 -33.30 24.99 -3.49
N LEU A 327 -32.63 24.54 -2.42
CA LEU A 327 -31.63 23.47 -2.46
C LEU A 327 -32.21 22.12 -2.90
N VAL A 328 -33.35 21.70 -2.32
CA VAL A 328 -33.86 20.35 -2.57
C VAL A 328 -34.35 20.18 -4.02
N PRO A 329 -35.14 21.09 -4.60
CA PRO A 329 -35.49 21.02 -6.02
C PRO A 329 -34.28 21.18 -6.96
N LEU A 330 -33.26 21.95 -6.57
CA LEU A 330 -32.02 22.03 -7.35
C LEU A 330 -31.36 20.65 -7.52
N LEU A 331 -31.46 19.78 -6.51
CA LEU A 331 -30.85 18.46 -6.52
C LEU A 331 -31.79 17.36 -7.08
N LEU A 332 -33.11 17.53 -6.97
CA LEU A 332 -34.08 16.44 -7.19
C LEU A 332 -35.21 16.75 -8.17
N ALA A 333 -35.33 17.97 -8.68
CA ALA A 333 -36.35 18.28 -9.69
C ALA A 333 -36.10 17.46 -10.98
N PRO A 334 -37.16 16.99 -11.67
CA PRO A 334 -37.03 16.10 -12.84
C PRO A 334 -36.07 16.58 -13.93
N GLU A 335 -35.99 17.90 -14.14
CA GLU A 335 -35.09 18.56 -15.08
C GLU A 335 -33.60 18.54 -14.67
N ASN A 336 -33.33 18.46 -13.37
CA ASN A 336 -31.99 18.51 -12.79
C ASN A 336 -31.40 17.12 -12.50
N LEU A 337 -32.20 16.05 -12.62
CA LEU A 337 -31.75 14.68 -12.35
C LEU A 337 -30.64 14.26 -13.33
N VAL A 338 -29.49 13.89 -12.77
CA VAL A 338 -28.30 13.43 -13.51
C VAL A 338 -28.25 11.91 -13.46
N GLU A 339 -28.50 11.24 -14.59
CA GLU A 339 -28.34 9.78 -14.70
C GLU A 339 -26.88 9.38 -14.44
N LYS A 340 -26.67 8.29 -13.73
CA LYS A 340 -25.34 7.77 -13.44
C LYS A 340 -24.67 7.30 -14.72
N GLU A 341 -23.45 7.78 -14.94
CA GLU A 341 -22.58 7.34 -16.03
C GLU A 341 -21.27 6.79 -15.47
N ILE A 342 -20.81 5.68 -16.03
CA ILE A 342 -19.50 5.08 -15.78
C ILE A 342 -18.87 4.78 -17.15
N SER A 343 -17.65 5.29 -17.37
CA SER A 343 -16.93 5.17 -18.64
C SER A 343 -17.73 5.67 -19.87
N GLY A 344 -18.58 6.67 -19.68
CA GLY A 344 -19.42 7.28 -20.72
C GLY A 344 -20.72 6.51 -21.05
N SER A 345 -20.97 5.39 -20.39
CA SER A 345 -22.21 4.62 -20.54
C SER A 345 -23.15 4.89 -19.38
N LYS A 346 -24.45 5.03 -19.67
CA LYS A 346 -25.49 5.15 -18.63
C LYS A 346 -25.64 3.83 -17.88
N VAL A 347 -25.82 3.93 -16.58
CA VAL A 347 -25.90 2.80 -15.65
C VAL A 347 -27.36 2.56 -15.27
N THR A 348 -27.81 1.31 -15.36
CA THR A 348 -29.13 0.89 -14.86
C THR A 348 -29.09 0.50 -13.39
N CYS A 349 -30.26 0.32 -12.76
CA CYS A 349 -30.32 -0.23 -11.40
C CYS A 349 -29.63 -1.60 -11.28
N ARG A 350 -29.80 -2.47 -12.29
CA ARG A 350 -29.12 -3.78 -12.35
C ARG A 350 -27.60 -3.60 -12.42
N ASP A 351 -27.11 -2.73 -13.31
CA ASP A 351 -25.68 -2.51 -13.47
C ASP A 351 -25.05 -1.95 -12.18
N LEU A 352 -25.76 -1.07 -11.47
CA LEU A 352 -25.27 -0.48 -10.23
C LEU A 352 -24.99 -1.53 -9.14
N VAL A 353 -25.80 -2.61 -9.07
CA VAL A 353 -25.56 -3.74 -8.17
C VAL A 353 -24.21 -4.39 -8.48
N GLU A 354 -23.94 -4.70 -9.74
CA GLU A 354 -22.67 -5.29 -10.18
C GLU A 354 -21.48 -4.37 -9.88
N TYR A 355 -21.63 -3.05 -10.08
CA TYR A 355 -20.60 -2.09 -9.71
C TYR A 355 -20.33 -2.07 -8.19
N PHE A 356 -21.35 -2.11 -7.34
CA PHE A 356 -21.16 -2.21 -5.89
C PHE A 356 -20.39 -3.48 -5.51
N LYS A 357 -20.77 -4.64 -6.07
CA LYS A 357 -20.09 -5.92 -5.84
C LYS A 357 -18.63 -5.90 -6.30
N ALA A 358 -18.36 -5.31 -7.46
CA ALA A 358 -17.01 -5.18 -7.98
C ALA A 358 -16.15 -4.25 -7.10
N TYR A 359 -16.65 -3.05 -6.78
CA TYR A 359 -15.89 -2.07 -6.00
C TYR A 359 -15.64 -2.51 -4.56
N ILE A 360 -16.61 -3.15 -3.90
CA ILE A 360 -16.40 -3.62 -2.51
C ILE A 360 -15.30 -4.70 -2.46
N LYS A 361 -15.26 -5.59 -3.46
CA LYS A 361 -14.26 -6.65 -3.56
C LYS A 361 -12.85 -6.10 -3.72
N ILE A 362 -12.69 -4.99 -4.46
CA ILE A 362 -11.39 -4.30 -4.59
C ILE A 362 -10.94 -3.74 -3.23
N TYR A 363 -11.84 -3.13 -2.46
CA TYR A 363 -11.52 -2.56 -1.14
C TYR A 363 -11.33 -3.59 -0.02
N GLN A 364 -11.88 -4.79 -0.18
CA GLN A 364 -11.59 -5.94 0.68
C GLN A 364 -10.20 -6.55 0.38
N GLY A 365 -9.64 -6.31 -0.81
CA GLY A 365 -8.32 -6.79 -1.19
C GLY A 365 -7.18 -5.92 -0.65
N GLU A 366 -5.95 -6.42 -0.85
CA GLU A 366 -4.68 -5.73 -0.53
C GLU A 366 -4.06 -5.07 -1.79
N GLU A 367 -4.81 -4.99 -2.88
CA GLU A 367 -4.32 -4.48 -4.18
C GLU A 367 -4.12 -2.96 -4.16
N LEU A 368 -4.95 -2.25 -3.39
CA LEU A 368 -4.88 -0.79 -3.30
C LEU A 368 -3.96 -0.32 -2.17
N PRO A 369 -3.21 0.78 -2.37
CA PRO A 369 -2.41 1.36 -1.32
C PRO A 369 -3.31 1.88 -0.20
N HIS A 370 -3.03 1.46 1.03
CA HIS A 370 -3.78 1.87 2.21
C HIS A 370 -3.64 3.37 2.47
N PRO A 371 -4.76 4.13 2.59
CA PRO A 371 -4.73 5.52 3.01
C PRO A 371 -4.15 5.65 4.43
N LYS A 372 -3.13 6.50 4.58
CA LYS A 372 -2.38 6.68 5.84
C LYS A 372 -2.50 8.11 6.31
N SER A 373 -2.29 8.31 7.62
CA SER A 373 -2.17 9.66 8.18
C SER A 373 -0.95 10.37 7.58
N MET A 374 -1.01 11.69 7.51
CA MET A 374 0.09 12.51 6.97
C MET A 374 1.42 12.24 7.69
N LEU A 375 1.40 12.05 9.01
CA LEU A 375 2.60 11.70 9.80
C LEU A 375 3.14 10.33 9.43
N GLN A 376 2.27 9.32 9.29
CA GLN A 376 2.70 7.97 8.94
C GLN A 376 3.25 7.92 7.51
N ALA A 377 2.54 8.49 6.53
CA ALA A 377 2.99 8.51 5.14
C ALA A 377 4.34 9.24 4.99
N THR A 378 4.52 10.37 5.67
CA THR A 378 5.79 11.11 5.64
C THR A 378 6.91 10.33 6.34
N ALA A 379 6.62 9.69 7.48
CA ALA A 379 7.57 8.83 8.17
C ALA A 379 8.02 7.66 7.30
N GLU A 380 7.09 6.97 6.64
CA GLU A 380 7.39 5.88 5.70
C GLU A 380 8.24 6.37 4.52
N ALA A 381 7.84 7.47 3.86
CA ALA A 381 8.58 8.03 2.73
C ALA A 381 10.00 8.46 3.13
N ASN A 382 10.17 9.11 4.28
CA ASN A 382 11.48 9.51 4.80
C ASN A 382 12.35 8.30 5.11
N ASN A 383 11.79 7.26 5.72
CA ASN A 383 12.53 6.04 6.04
C ASN A 383 12.91 5.26 4.78
N LEU A 384 11.99 5.06 3.83
CA LEU A 384 12.28 4.39 2.56
C LEU A 384 13.35 5.14 1.74
N ALA A 385 13.27 6.47 1.68
CA ALA A 385 14.30 7.29 1.03
C ALA A 385 15.67 7.13 1.71
N ALA A 386 15.70 7.07 3.05
CA ALA A 386 16.93 6.83 3.79
C ALA A 386 17.49 5.40 3.59
N VAL A 387 16.64 4.38 3.54
CA VAL A 387 17.03 2.99 3.22
C VAL A 387 17.64 2.94 1.82
N ALA A 388 16.95 3.49 0.82
CA ALA A 388 17.43 3.51 -0.56
C ALA A 388 18.77 4.25 -0.68
N GLY A 389 18.90 5.42 -0.04
CA GLY A 389 20.14 6.19 -0.04
C GLY A 389 21.31 5.49 0.67
N ALA A 390 21.07 4.80 1.78
CA ALA A 390 22.09 4.04 2.50
C ALA A 390 22.52 2.78 1.74
N ARG A 391 21.56 2.05 1.16
CA ARG A 391 21.83 0.89 0.31
C ARG A 391 22.64 1.27 -0.93
N ASP A 392 22.28 2.36 -1.61
CA ASP A 392 23.02 2.85 -2.77
C ASP A 392 24.48 3.18 -2.42
N THR A 393 24.73 3.84 -1.29
CA THR A 393 26.10 4.08 -0.80
C THR A 393 26.86 2.78 -0.55
N TYR A 394 26.23 1.79 0.08
CA TYR A 394 26.83 0.46 0.30
C TYR A 394 27.19 -0.22 -1.02
N CYS A 395 26.25 -0.28 -1.97
CA CYS A 395 26.45 -0.90 -3.28
C CYS A 395 27.59 -0.22 -4.05
N LYS A 396 27.58 1.12 -4.16
CA LYS A 396 28.65 1.88 -4.84
C LYS A 396 30.01 1.65 -4.20
N SER A 397 30.08 1.58 -2.89
CA SER A 397 31.33 1.35 -2.17
C SER A 397 31.83 -0.09 -2.35
N MET A 398 30.94 -1.08 -2.31
CA MET A 398 31.27 -2.48 -2.58
C MET A 398 31.69 -2.72 -4.03
N GLU A 399 31.08 -2.04 -5.00
CA GLU A 399 31.52 -2.07 -6.40
C GLU A 399 32.94 -1.49 -6.56
N GLN A 400 33.31 -0.45 -5.83
CA GLN A 400 34.68 0.06 -5.85
C GLN A 400 35.70 -0.91 -5.26
N VAL A 401 35.26 -1.80 -4.35
CA VAL A 401 36.12 -2.81 -3.72
C VAL A 401 36.20 -4.07 -4.60
N CYS A 402 35.07 -4.64 -5.00
CA CYS A 402 34.99 -5.95 -5.64
C CYS A 402 34.11 -5.98 -6.91
N GLY A 403 33.82 -4.83 -7.53
CA GLY A 403 33.10 -4.72 -8.80
C GLY A 403 33.81 -5.42 -9.97
N GLY A 404 33.14 -5.60 -11.12
CA GLY A 404 33.65 -6.44 -12.23
C GLY A 404 35.05 -6.09 -12.75
N ASP A 405 35.47 -4.84 -12.64
CA ASP A 405 36.78 -4.31 -13.03
C ASP A 405 37.87 -4.45 -11.95
N LYS A 406 37.50 -4.86 -10.73
CA LYS A 406 38.42 -5.00 -9.59
C LYS A 406 38.97 -6.42 -9.49
N PRO A 407 40.24 -6.58 -9.06
CA PRO A 407 40.86 -7.89 -8.87
C PRO A 407 40.14 -8.71 -7.78
N TYR A 408 40.41 -10.01 -7.76
CA TYR A 408 39.99 -10.89 -6.65
C TYR A 408 40.53 -10.38 -5.31
N ILE A 409 39.67 -10.38 -4.29
CA ILE A 409 40.02 -10.06 -2.91
C ILE A 409 39.85 -11.32 -2.06
N ALA A 410 40.77 -11.56 -1.11
CA ALA A 410 40.66 -12.69 -0.20
C ALA A 410 39.37 -12.61 0.63
N PRO A 411 38.69 -13.73 0.95
CA PRO A 411 37.38 -13.69 1.61
C PRO A 411 37.39 -12.95 2.95
N SER A 412 38.47 -13.08 3.74
CA SER A 412 38.65 -12.36 5.00
C SER A 412 38.79 -10.85 4.84
N ASP A 413 39.44 -10.40 3.75
CA ASP A 413 39.58 -8.98 3.43
C ASP A 413 38.26 -8.39 2.91
N LEU A 414 37.54 -9.17 2.10
CA LEU A 414 36.23 -8.80 1.59
C LEU A 414 35.22 -8.67 2.75
N GLU A 415 35.21 -9.62 3.68
CA GLU A 415 34.35 -9.59 4.87
C GLU A 415 34.66 -8.37 5.75
N ARG A 416 35.94 -8.07 6.00
CA ARG A 416 36.33 -6.86 6.73
C ARG A 416 35.82 -5.60 6.02
N LYS A 417 36.00 -5.50 4.70
CA LYS A 417 35.50 -4.36 3.92
C LYS A 417 33.98 -4.26 3.95
N HIS A 418 33.28 -5.39 3.86
CA HIS A 418 31.84 -5.45 3.98
C HIS A 418 31.37 -4.91 5.34
N LEU A 419 31.95 -5.37 6.45
CA LEU A 419 31.58 -4.91 7.80
C LEU A 419 31.82 -3.40 7.98
N ASP A 420 32.97 -2.89 7.49
CA ASP A 420 33.28 -1.46 7.52
C ASP A 420 32.23 -0.64 6.72
N LEU A 421 31.90 -1.09 5.50
CA LEU A 421 30.96 -0.41 4.62
C LEU A 421 29.51 -0.52 5.10
N LYS A 422 29.14 -1.64 5.73
CA LYS A 422 27.85 -1.86 6.37
C LYS A 422 27.65 -0.86 7.51
N GLU A 423 28.65 -0.68 8.38
CA GLU A 423 28.58 0.30 9.47
C GLU A 423 28.47 1.74 8.93
N VAL A 424 29.17 2.08 7.84
CA VAL A 424 29.04 3.37 7.17
C VAL A 424 27.60 3.59 6.65
N ALA A 425 27.01 2.59 6.01
CA ALA A 425 25.64 2.67 5.50
C ALA A 425 24.60 2.80 6.63
N ILE A 426 24.75 2.03 7.72
CA ILE A 426 23.87 2.13 8.90
C ILE A 426 24.01 3.51 9.55
N LYS A 427 25.23 4.03 9.67
CA LYS A 427 25.48 5.37 10.22
C LYS A 427 24.86 6.46 9.34
N GLN A 428 24.95 6.33 8.02
CA GLN A 428 24.27 7.22 7.09
C GLN A 428 22.76 7.17 7.30
N PHE A 429 22.16 5.98 7.34
CA PHE A 429 20.72 5.80 7.60
C PHE A 429 20.29 6.49 8.90
N ARG A 430 21.02 6.27 10.00
CA ARG A 430 20.75 6.89 11.31
C ARG A 430 20.93 8.40 11.31
N SER A 431 21.87 8.93 10.52
CA SER A 431 22.15 10.38 10.46
C SER A 431 21.04 11.19 9.80
N VAL A 432 20.22 10.57 8.95
CA VAL A 432 19.08 11.24 8.30
C VAL A 432 17.99 11.52 9.34
N LYS A 433 17.56 12.78 9.44
CA LYS A 433 16.40 13.17 10.25
C LYS A 433 15.12 12.64 9.60
N LYS A 434 14.36 11.83 10.35
CA LYS A 434 13.17 11.13 9.86
C LYS A 434 12.01 11.34 10.84
N MET A 435 10.78 11.35 10.33
CA MET A 435 9.56 11.35 11.15
C MET A 435 9.24 9.94 11.68
N GLY A 436 8.35 9.85 12.69
CA GLY A 436 7.82 8.58 13.23
C GLY A 436 8.49 8.06 14.51
N GLY A 437 9.62 8.63 14.92
CA GLY A 437 10.34 8.22 16.13
C GLY A 437 11.19 6.96 15.95
N ASP A 438 11.98 6.63 16.98
CA ASP A 438 13.03 5.60 16.87
C ASP A 438 12.48 4.19 16.66
N GLU A 439 11.36 3.84 17.30
CA GLU A 439 10.74 2.52 17.15
C GLU A 439 10.27 2.26 15.72
N PHE A 440 9.71 3.29 15.07
CA PHE A 440 9.32 3.23 13.67
C PHE A 440 10.55 3.08 12.76
N CYS A 441 11.60 3.86 13.04
CA CYS A 441 12.85 3.82 12.27
C CYS A 441 13.59 2.47 12.40
N ARG A 442 13.48 1.77 13.54
CA ARG A 442 14.13 0.46 13.76
C ARG A 442 13.71 -0.57 12.72
N ARG A 443 12.42 -0.65 12.39
CA ARG A 443 11.92 -1.62 11.39
C ARG A 443 12.60 -1.44 10.03
N TYR A 444 12.81 -0.20 9.61
CA TYR A 444 13.49 0.12 8.35
C TYR A 444 15.01 -0.09 8.43
N GLN A 445 15.60 0.08 9.62
CA GLN A 445 17.00 -0.29 9.83
C GLN A 445 17.20 -1.80 9.71
N ASP A 446 16.32 -2.61 10.33
CA ASP A 446 16.37 -4.06 10.25
C ASP A 446 16.21 -4.54 8.79
N GLN A 447 15.30 -3.90 8.04
CA GLN A 447 15.15 -4.12 6.60
C GLN A 447 16.44 -3.77 5.83
N LEU A 448 17.04 -2.60 6.08
CA LEU A 448 18.29 -2.18 5.44
C LEU A 448 19.42 -3.18 5.72
N GLU A 449 19.55 -3.65 6.95
CA GLU A 449 20.57 -4.64 7.33
C GLU A 449 20.35 -5.95 6.57
N ALA A 450 19.11 -6.44 6.45
CA ALA A 450 18.79 -7.63 5.67
C ALA A 450 19.10 -7.47 4.18
N GLU A 451 18.74 -6.33 3.56
CA GLU A 451 19.05 -6.04 2.15
C GLU A 451 20.56 -5.95 1.89
N ILE A 452 21.34 -5.41 2.85
CA ILE A 452 22.80 -5.35 2.78
C ILE A 452 23.43 -6.75 2.81
N GLU A 453 22.94 -7.64 3.69
CA GLU A 453 23.42 -9.03 3.77
C GLU A 453 23.13 -9.81 2.49
N GLU A 454 21.93 -9.65 1.91
CA GLU A 454 21.59 -10.25 0.62
C GLU A 454 22.52 -9.74 -0.50
N THR A 455 22.74 -8.43 -0.54
CA THR A 455 23.65 -7.81 -1.51
C THR A 455 25.09 -8.30 -1.32
N TYR A 456 25.53 -8.49 -0.07
CA TYR A 456 26.84 -9.04 0.26
C TYR A 456 27.01 -10.47 -0.26
N ALA A 457 26.01 -11.33 -0.08
CA ALA A 457 26.03 -12.69 -0.62
C ALA A 457 26.22 -12.72 -2.15
N ASN A 458 25.67 -11.74 -2.87
CA ASN A 458 25.89 -11.57 -4.30
C ASN A 458 27.32 -11.13 -4.62
N PHE A 459 27.89 -10.19 -3.84
CA PHE A 459 29.29 -9.77 -4.00
C PHE A 459 30.30 -10.89 -3.69
N ILE A 460 30.02 -11.76 -2.72
CA ILE A 460 30.86 -12.95 -2.46
C ILE A 460 30.91 -13.84 -3.71
N LYS A 461 29.75 -14.22 -4.26
CA LYS A 461 29.67 -15.06 -5.47
C LYS A 461 30.40 -14.41 -6.65
N HIS A 462 30.24 -13.10 -6.83
CA HIS A 462 30.90 -12.34 -7.89
C HIS A 462 32.43 -12.29 -7.70
N ASN A 463 32.90 -12.12 -6.47
CA ASN A 463 34.32 -12.15 -6.16
C ASN A 463 34.93 -13.54 -6.34
N ASP A 464 34.27 -14.60 -5.87
CA ASP A 464 34.73 -15.98 -6.03
C ASP A 464 34.87 -16.38 -7.51
N GLY A 465 33.97 -15.89 -8.37
CA GLY A 465 34.06 -16.07 -9.83
C GLY A 465 35.34 -15.50 -10.47
N LYS A 466 36.03 -14.56 -9.80
CA LYS A 466 37.29 -13.96 -10.27
C LYS A 466 38.54 -14.71 -9.81
N ASN A 467 38.40 -15.75 -9.00
CA ASN A 467 39.54 -16.46 -8.46
C ASN A 467 40.23 -17.29 -9.58
N ILE A 468 41.18 -16.64 -10.28
CA ILE A 468 41.96 -17.20 -11.39
C ILE A 468 42.68 -18.49 -10.98
N PHE A 469 43.01 -18.67 -9.69
CA PHE A 469 43.67 -19.89 -9.22
C PHE A 469 42.80 -21.15 -9.31
N TYR A 470 41.47 -21.02 -9.24
CA TYR A 470 40.58 -22.14 -9.55
C TYR A 470 40.53 -22.41 -11.05
N ALA A 471 40.58 -21.36 -11.88
CA ALA A 471 40.55 -21.50 -13.34
C ALA A 471 41.87 -22.01 -13.96
N ALA A 472 43.03 -21.69 -13.36
CA ALA A 472 44.35 -22.06 -13.88
C ALA A 472 44.85 -23.43 -13.39
N ARG A 473 44.21 -24.03 -12.39
CA ARG A 473 44.62 -25.32 -11.81
C ARG A 473 44.56 -26.44 -12.84
N THR A 474 43.45 -26.55 -13.56
CA THR A 474 43.23 -27.59 -14.59
C THR A 474 44.24 -27.54 -15.74
N PRO A 475 44.54 -26.39 -16.37
CA PRO A 475 45.58 -26.36 -17.39
C PRO A 475 46.97 -26.64 -16.79
N ALA A 476 47.28 -26.15 -15.59
CA ALA A 476 48.58 -26.39 -14.94
C ALA A 476 48.82 -27.89 -14.65
N THR A 477 47.82 -28.62 -14.14
CA THR A 477 47.91 -30.07 -13.90
C THR A 477 48.13 -30.84 -15.18
N LEU A 478 47.35 -30.54 -16.23
CA LEU A 478 47.47 -31.20 -17.52
C LEU A 478 48.83 -30.93 -18.17
N PHE A 479 49.34 -29.70 -18.09
CA PHE A 479 50.70 -29.37 -18.54
C PHE A 479 51.77 -30.12 -17.76
N ALA A 480 51.65 -30.21 -16.42
CA ALA A 480 52.60 -30.94 -15.59
C ALA A 480 52.63 -32.44 -15.92
N VAL A 481 51.46 -33.05 -16.16
CA VAL A 481 51.36 -34.46 -16.61
C VAL A 481 51.99 -34.64 -17.98
N MET A 482 51.70 -33.76 -18.95
CA MET A 482 52.32 -33.82 -20.28
C MET A 482 53.84 -33.70 -20.19
N PHE A 483 54.35 -32.77 -19.38
CA PHE A 483 55.78 -32.58 -19.19
C PHE A 483 56.44 -33.81 -18.55
N ALA A 484 55.86 -34.35 -17.47
CA ALA A 484 56.37 -35.55 -16.82
C ALA A 484 56.39 -36.76 -17.77
N MET A 485 55.32 -36.98 -18.52
CA MET A 485 55.24 -38.06 -19.50
C MET A 485 56.22 -37.87 -20.66
N TYR A 486 56.52 -36.62 -21.07
CA TYR A 486 57.51 -36.33 -22.10
C TYR A 486 58.93 -36.70 -21.64
N ILE A 487 59.29 -36.33 -20.41
CA ILE A 487 60.60 -36.69 -19.84
C ILE A 487 60.72 -38.21 -19.68
N ILE A 488 59.69 -38.89 -19.15
CA ILE A 488 59.69 -40.35 -18.99
C ILE A 488 59.77 -41.07 -20.34
N SER A 489 59.03 -40.59 -21.34
CA SER A 489 59.06 -41.11 -22.72
C SER A 489 60.46 -40.97 -23.34
N GLY A 490 61.11 -39.82 -23.18
CA GLY A 490 62.47 -39.58 -23.67
C GLY A 490 63.52 -40.51 -23.02
N LEU A 491 63.44 -40.68 -21.69
CA LEU A 491 64.36 -41.55 -20.96
C LEU A 491 64.14 -43.04 -21.30
N THR A 492 62.89 -43.50 -21.35
CA THR A 492 62.55 -44.90 -21.66
C THR A 492 62.82 -45.25 -23.12
N GLY A 493 62.63 -44.29 -24.04
CA GLY A 493 63.04 -44.41 -25.43
C GLY A 493 64.56 -44.54 -25.59
N PHE A 494 65.34 -43.80 -24.79
CA PHE A 494 66.80 -43.89 -24.79
C PHE A 494 67.30 -45.25 -24.26
N ILE A 495 66.63 -45.84 -23.26
CA ILE A 495 66.98 -47.14 -22.68
C ILE A 495 66.55 -48.32 -23.59
N GLY A 496 65.73 -48.08 -24.61
CA GLY A 496 65.19 -49.11 -25.52
C GLY A 496 63.90 -49.77 -25.02
N LEU A 497 63.26 -49.21 -23.99
CA LEU A 497 61.97 -49.66 -23.44
C LEU A 497 60.81 -49.06 -24.25
N ASN A 498 60.77 -49.36 -25.56
CA ASN A 498 59.84 -48.75 -26.50
C ASN A 498 58.36 -48.89 -26.09
N SER A 499 57.96 -50.01 -25.49
CA SER A 499 56.57 -50.21 -25.04
C SER A 499 56.13 -49.18 -23.99
N ILE A 500 57.05 -48.81 -23.08
CA ILE A 500 56.78 -47.82 -22.03
C ILE A 500 56.75 -46.41 -22.63
N ALA A 501 57.67 -46.10 -23.55
CA ALA A 501 57.69 -44.81 -24.25
C ALA A 501 56.38 -44.57 -25.03
N VAL A 502 55.87 -45.59 -25.72
CA VAL A 502 54.57 -45.53 -26.42
C VAL A 502 53.42 -45.29 -25.44
N LEU A 503 53.41 -45.97 -24.29
CA LEU A 503 52.38 -45.77 -23.27
C LEU A 503 52.41 -44.34 -22.72
N CYS A 504 53.59 -43.79 -22.42
CA CYS A 504 53.74 -42.40 -21.98
C CYS A 504 53.26 -41.39 -23.05
N ASN A 505 53.56 -41.64 -24.32
CA ASN A 505 53.07 -40.80 -25.43
C ASN A 505 51.55 -40.86 -25.58
N LEU A 506 50.92 -42.03 -25.35
CA LEU A 506 49.46 -42.16 -25.33
C LEU A 506 48.83 -41.36 -24.19
N VAL A 507 49.38 -41.43 -22.98
CA VAL A 507 48.91 -40.64 -21.83
C VAL A 507 49.06 -39.15 -22.10
N MET A 508 50.17 -38.73 -22.70
CA MET A 508 50.38 -37.34 -23.12
C MET A 508 49.35 -36.89 -24.16
N GLY A 509 49.06 -37.72 -25.17
CA GLY A 509 48.04 -37.45 -26.18
C GLY A 509 46.64 -37.31 -25.57
N LEU A 510 46.29 -38.16 -24.60
CA LEU A 510 45.04 -38.06 -23.85
C LEU A 510 44.96 -36.77 -23.02
N ALA A 511 46.05 -36.40 -22.33
CA ALA A 511 46.11 -35.15 -21.57
C ALA A 511 45.97 -33.92 -22.48
N LEU A 512 46.53 -33.96 -23.69
CA LEU A 512 46.36 -32.91 -24.70
C LEU A 512 44.91 -32.82 -25.19
N ILE A 513 44.25 -33.96 -25.46
CA ILE A 513 42.83 -34.01 -25.83
C ILE A 513 41.97 -33.42 -24.70
N PHE A 514 42.25 -33.75 -23.44
CA PHE A 514 41.57 -33.15 -22.29
C PHE A 514 41.81 -31.64 -22.20
N LEU A 515 43.04 -31.16 -22.45
CA LEU A 515 43.33 -29.73 -22.45
C LEU A 515 42.59 -29.00 -23.57
N CYS A 516 42.58 -29.54 -24.78
CA CYS A 516 41.83 -28.96 -25.91
C CYS A 516 40.32 -28.99 -25.67
N THR A 517 39.79 -30.08 -25.13
CA THR A 517 38.36 -30.20 -24.78
C THR A 517 37.99 -29.21 -23.69
N TRP A 518 38.81 -29.09 -22.64
CA TRP A 518 38.62 -28.12 -21.58
C TRP A 518 38.67 -26.68 -22.11
N ALA A 519 39.65 -26.35 -22.96
CA ALA A 519 39.75 -25.04 -23.59
C ALA A 519 38.54 -24.74 -24.49
N TYR A 520 38.07 -25.73 -25.25
CA TYR A 520 36.85 -25.60 -26.06
C TYR A 520 35.61 -25.39 -25.20
N VAL A 521 35.43 -26.16 -24.12
CA VAL A 521 34.29 -26.02 -23.19
C VAL A 521 34.31 -24.64 -22.51
N LYS A 522 35.48 -24.15 -22.06
CA LYS A 522 35.59 -22.81 -21.47
C LYS A 522 35.38 -21.69 -22.48
N TYR A 523 35.79 -21.87 -23.74
CA TYR A 523 35.61 -20.87 -24.80
C TYR A 523 34.18 -20.84 -25.35
N SER A 524 33.60 -22.00 -25.67
CA SER A 524 32.26 -22.13 -26.25
C SER A 524 31.14 -22.01 -25.20
N GLY A 525 31.40 -22.41 -23.96
CA GLY A 525 30.40 -22.55 -22.92
C GLY A 525 29.48 -23.78 -23.07
N GLU A 526 29.63 -24.57 -24.13
CA GLU A 526 28.87 -25.81 -24.37
C GLU A 526 29.49 -26.99 -23.61
N PHE A 527 28.70 -28.04 -23.35
CA PHE A 527 29.15 -29.28 -22.68
C PHE A 527 29.83 -29.07 -21.32
N ARG A 528 29.27 -28.18 -20.49
CA ARG A 528 29.80 -27.86 -19.15
C ARG A 528 30.03 -29.10 -18.26
N GLU A 529 29.19 -30.13 -18.39
CA GLU A 529 29.35 -31.40 -17.67
C GLU A 529 30.71 -32.07 -17.98
N ILE A 530 31.13 -32.09 -19.25
CA ILE A 530 32.44 -32.63 -19.64
C ILE A 530 33.56 -31.78 -19.03
N GLY A 531 33.43 -30.45 -19.04
CA GLY A 531 34.36 -29.55 -18.38
C GLY A 531 34.52 -29.84 -16.88
N THR A 532 33.41 -30.09 -16.17
CA THR A 532 33.44 -30.41 -14.74
C THR A 532 34.11 -31.75 -14.44
N VAL A 533 33.94 -32.76 -15.30
CA VAL A 533 34.64 -34.05 -15.15
C VAL A 533 36.14 -33.89 -15.34
N ILE A 534 36.57 -33.09 -16.32
CA ILE A 534 38.00 -32.79 -16.53
C ILE A 534 38.58 -32.05 -15.32
N ASP A 535 37.86 -31.08 -14.77
CA ASP A 535 38.28 -30.34 -13.57
C ASP A 535 38.44 -31.29 -12.36
N GLN A 536 37.54 -32.26 -12.15
CA GLN A 536 37.65 -33.27 -11.07
C GLN A 536 38.84 -34.22 -11.25
N ILE A 537 39.11 -34.67 -12.49
CA ILE A 537 40.28 -35.52 -12.79
C ILE A 537 41.57 -34.74 -12.56
N ALA A 538 41.61 -33.47 -12.97
CA ALA A 538 42.75 -32.60 -12.72
C ALA A 538 42.98 -32.36 -11.22
N GLU A 539 41.91 -32.18 -10.44
CA GLU A 539 41.98 -31.99 -8.98
C GLU A 539 42.54 -33.23 -8.28
N THR A 540 42.01 -34.42 -8.61
CA THR A 540 42.53 -35.67 -8.06
C THR A 540 44.00 -35.91 -8.41
N LEU A 541 44.43 -35.60 -9.64
CA LEU A 541 45.84 -35.67 -10.05
C LEU A 541 46.72 -34.66 -9.30
N TRP A 542 46.23 -33.43 -9.10
CA TRP A 542 46.97 -32.40 -8.36
C TRP A 542 47.22 -32.84 -6.92
N GLU A 543 46.18 -33.29 -6.22
CA GLU A 543 46.24 -33.63 -4.80
C GLU A 543 47.00 -34.93 -4.53
N GLN A 544 46.82 -35.96 -5.36
CA GLN A 544 47.41 -37.28 -5.12
C GLN A 544 48.82 -37.42 -5.67
N VAL A 545 49.15 -36.74 -6.77
CA VAL A 545 50.42 -36.93 -7.48
C VAL A 545 51.31 -35.71 -7.37
N LEU A 546 50.83 -34.54 -7.82
CA LEU A 546 51.70 -33.40 -8.01
C LEU A 546 52.12 -32.72 -6.70
N LYS A 547 51.18 -32.55 -5.77
CA LYS A 547 51.44 -31.92 -4.47
C LYS A 547 52.43 -32.73 -3.62
N PRO A 548 52.28 -34.07 -3.44
CA PRO A 548 53.27 -34.86 -2.71
C PRO A 548 54.65 -34.88 -3.39
N LEU A 549 54.72 -34.92 -4.72
CA LEU A 549 56.00 -34.87 -5.44
C LEU A 549 56.71 -33.52 -5.27
N GLY A 550 55.96 -32.42 -5.32
CA GLY A 550 56.48 -31.07 -5.10
C GLY A 550 57.02 -30.88 -3.69
N ASP A 551 56.28 -31.35 -2.68
CA ASP A 551 56.69 -31.27 -1.28
C ASP A 551 57.98 -32.08 -1.02
N ASN A 552 58.07 -33.31 -1.56
CA ASN A 552 59.26 -34.16 -1.44
C ASN A 552 60.50 -33.54 -2.13
N LEU A 553 60.34 -33.00 -3.36
CA LEU A 553 61.44 -32.35 -4.09
C LEU A 553 61.93 -31.07 -3.39
N MET A 554 61.01 -30.33 -2.77
CA MET A 554 61.36 -29.14 -2.00
C MET A 554 62.08 -29.51 -0.71
N GLU A 555 61.66 -30.56 -0.02
CA GLU A 555 62.33 -31.05 1.20
C GLU A 555 63.76 -31.55 0.89
N GLU A 556 63.97 -32.28 -0.22
CA GLU A 556 65.30 -32.73 -0.65
C GLU A 556 66.22 -31.58 -1.05
N ASN A 557 65.72 -30.59 -1.81
CA ASN A 557 66.51 -29.42 -2.20
C ASN A 557 66.92 -28.58 -1.00
N ILE A 558 66.03 -28.39 -0.02
CA ILE A 558 66.35 -27.70 1.24
C ILE A 558 67.41 -28.48 2.02
N ARG A 559 67.27 -29.81 2.14
CA ARG A 559 68.27 -30.65 2.82
C ARG A 559 69.64 -30.60 2.14
N GLN A 560 69.70 -30.65 0.81
CA GLN A 560 70.95 -30.55 0.04
C GLN A 560 71.58 -29.16 0.15
N SER A 561 70.80 -28.09 0.08
CA SER A 561 71.30 -26.72 0.26
C SER A 561 71.89 -26.51 1.65
N VAL A 562 71.22 -27.02 2.69
CA VAL A 562 71.72 -26.95 4.08
C VAL A 562 73.00 -27.77 4.24
N THR A 563 73.06 -28.99 3.71
CA THR A 563 74.28 -29.83 3.81
C THR A 563 75.47 -29.24 3.05
N ASN A 564 75.24 -28.65 1.87
CA ASN A 564 76.29 -27.96 1.11
C ASN A 564 76.79 -26.71 1.82
N SER A 565 75.88 -25.94 2.45
CA SER A 565 76.25 -24.76 3.25
C SER A 565 77.10 -25.14 4.47
N ILE A 566 76.77 -26.25 5.15
CA ILE A 566 77.54 -26.77 6.29
C ILE A 566 78.93 -27.28 5.82
N LYS A 567 79.01 -27.99 4.69
CA LYS A 567 80.30 -28.44 4.13
C LYS A 567 81.21 -27.27 3.71
N ALA A 568 80.63 -26.21 3.13
CA ALA A 568 81.38 -25.00 2.76
C ALA A 568 81.92 -24.27 4.00
N GLY A 569 81.11 -24.13 5.06
CA GLY A 569 81.57 -23.52 6.31
C GLY A 569 82.68 -24.31 7.04
N LEU A 570 82.63 -25.65 7.00
CA LEU A 570 83.66 -26.51 7.60
C LEU A 570 84.99 -26.49 6.83
N THR A 571 84.95 -26.36 5.49
CA THR A 571 86.16 -26.32 4.67
C THR A 571 86.91 -24.99 4.80
N ASP A 572 86.20 -23.88 5.02
CA ASP A 572 86.82 -22.57 5.31
C ASP A 572 87.46 -22.49 6.70
N GLN A 573 86.92 -23.18 7.71
CA GLN A 573 87.55 -23.22 9.04
C GLN A 573 88.83 -24.08 9.05
N VAL A 574 88.88 -25.15 8.26
CA VAL A 574 90.07 -26.01 8.15
C VAL A 574 91.18 -25.35 7.32
N SER A 575 90.84 -24.56 6.29
CA SER A 575 91.82 -23.83 5.49
C SER A 575 92.45 -22.66 6.27
N HIS A 576 91.68 -21.97 7.13
CA HIS A 576 92.20 -20.94 8.02
C HIS A 576 93.08 -21.50 9.15
N HIS A 577 92.76 -22.67 9.70
CA HIS A 577 93.58 -23.29 10.74
C HIS A 577 94.88 -23.93 10.22
N ALA A 578 94.94 -24.32 8.95
CA ALA A 578 96.16 -24.88 8.33
C ALA A 578 97.18 -23.79 7.94
N ARG A 579 96.73 -22.57 7.57
CA ARG A 579 97.62 -21.44 7.24
C ARG A 579 98.28 -20.78 8.46
N LEU A 580 97.73 -20.96 9.66
CA LEU A 580 98.30 -20.40 10.90
C LEU A 580 99.34 -21.30 11.59
N LYS A 581 99.68 -22.46 11.02
CA LYS A 581 100.69 -23.39 11.56
C LYS A 581 101.95 -23.54 10.68
N THR A 582 102.09 -22.71 9.65
CA THR A 582 103.20 -22.80 8.67
C THR A 582 103.97 -21.49 8.47
N ASP A 583 103.81 -20.51 9.36
CA ASP A 583 104.66 -19.31 9.49
C ASP A 583 105.16 -19.14 10.94
#